data_AF-U5CHU1-F1
#
_entry.id   AF-U5CHU1-F1
#
_cell.length_a   1.000
_cell.length_b   1.000
_cell.length_c   1.000
_cell.angle_alpha   90.00
_cell.angle_beta   90.00
_cell.angle_gamma   90.00
#
_symmetry.space_group_name_H-M   'P 1'
#
loop_
_entity.id
_entity.type
_entity.pdbx_description
1 polymer ?
#
loop_
_entity_poly.entity_id
_entity_poly.type
_entity_poly.pdbx_seq_one_letter_code
_entity_poly.pdbx_strand_id
1 'polypeptide(L)'
;MIEVHVWVYFLTLAGYIIAGFVKGWSAAYLTAGVVIFGLPIVLIGASIICDKFEEITERKKAEELLKNIEIDIEKIYEPESWYRVYHCVLTSEKINTKCAVTCYKDSDEIHSVRLSPEWIKANKSTYQKCGWALKEIVAKTFKENKF
;
A
#
# COMPACT_ATOMS: atom_id res chain seq x y z
N MET A 1 -4.02 -19.78 13.72
CA MET A 1 -2.66 -19.19 13.67
C MET A 1 -1.67 -19.88 14.61
N ILE A 2 -2.09 -20.39 15.78
CA ILE A 2 -1.23 -21.08 16.78
C ILE A 2 -0.71 -22.46 16.29
N GLU A 3 -1.48 -23.16 15.46
CA GLU A 3 -1.17 -24.54 15.04
C GLU A 3 0.10 -24.66 14.17
N VAL A 4 0.32 -23.73 13.25
CA VAL A 4 1.46 -23.78 12.32
C VAL A 4 2.79 -23.56 13.05
N HIS A 5 2.82 -22.69 14.06
CA HIS A 5 4.05 -22.39 14.81
C HIS A 5 4.49 -23.56 15.69
N VAL A 6 3.54 -24.32 16.24
CA VAL A 6 3.82 -25.54 17.03
C VAL A 6 4.43 -26.63 16.15
N TRP A 7 3.87 -26.86 14.95
CA TRP A 7 4.42 -27.84 14.00
C TRP A 7 5.82 -27.47 13.50
N VAL A 8 6.05 -26.20 13.19
CA VAL A 8 7.38 -25.71 12.80
C VAL A 8 8.40 -25.93 13.93
N TYR A 9 8.02 -25.67 15.19
CA TYR A 9 8.88 -25.90 16.34
C TYR A 9 9.28 -27.37 16.49
N PHE A 10 8.32 -28.31 16.44
CA PHE A 10 8.62 -29.74 16.55
C PHE A 10 9.48 -30.27 15.40
N LEU A 11 9.27 -29.79 14.16
CA LEU A 11 10.10 -30.15 13.01
C LEU A 11 11.54 -29.62 13.15
N THR A 12 11.71 -28.38 13.61
CA THR A 12 13.04 -27.82 13.87
C THR A 12 13.76 -28.53 15.01
N LEU A 13 13.03 -28.93 16.07
CA LEU A 13 13.57 -29.68 17.19
C LEU A 13 14.00 -31.10 16.77
N ALA A 14 13.17 -31.79 15.99
CA ALA A 14 13.51 -33.11 15.45
C ALA A 14 14.73 -33.04 14.52
N GLY A 15 14.80 -32.02 13.65
CA GLY A 15 15.96 -31.78 12.78
C GLY A 15 17.25 -31.51 13.56
N TYR A 16 17.17 -30.74 14.65
CA TYR A 16 18.29 -30.47 15.55
C TYR A 16 18.81 -31.74 16.23
N ILE A 17 17.91 -32.58 16.76
CA ILE A 17 18.26 -33.85 17.40
C ILE A 17 18.95 -34.78 16.41
N ILE A 18 18.39 -34.96 15.21
CA ILE A 18 18.97 -35.82 14.17
C ILE A 18 20.35 -35.32 13.73
N ALA A 19 20.51 -34.00 13.55
CA ALA A 19 21.81 -33.41 13.19
C ALA A 19 22.89 -33.64 14.26
N GLY A 20 22.52 -33.58 15.54
CA GLY A 20 23.41 -33.86 16.67
C GLY A 20 23.93 -35.29 16.70
N PHE A 21 23.06 -36.26 16.39
CA PHE A 21 23.43 -37.68 16.35
C PHE A 21 24.25 -38.06 15.10
N VAL A 22 24.01 -37.43 13.95
CA VAL A 22 24.66 -37.82 12.67
C VAL A 22 25.98 -37.09 12.43
N LYS A 23 26.08 -35.81 12.77
CA LYS A 23 27.25 -34.96 12.42
C LYS A 23 28.02 -34.43 13.64
N GLY A 24 27.61 -34.80 14.85
CA GLY A 24 28.19 -34.33 16.09
C GLY A 24 27.61 -33.00 16.58
N TRP A 25 27.58 -32.84 17.90
CA TRP A 25 26.91 -31.72 18.56
C TRP A 25 27.47 -30.36 18.17
N SER A 26 28.77 -30.24 17.88
CA SER A 26 29.39 -28.99 17.39
C SER A 26 28.82 -28.52 16.06
N ALA A 27 28.52 -29.43 15.13
CA ALA A 27 27.87 -29.10 13.87
C ALA A 27 26.38 -28.77 14.08
N ALA A 28 25.71 -29.46 15.01
CA ALA A 28 24.32 -29.20 15.36
C ALA A 28 24.13 -27.80 15.98
N TYR A 29 25.03 -27.36 16.88
CA TYR A 29 25.03 -26.01 17.44
C TYR A 29 25.25 -24.93 16.38
N LEU A 30 26.14 -25.17 15.41
CA LEU A 30 26.38 -24.27 14.28
C LEU A 30 25.15 -24.16 13.38
N THR A 31 24.51 -25.29 13.05
CA THR A 31 23.26 -25.28 12.29
C THR A 31 22.09 -24.66 13.06
N ALA A 32 22.01 -24.84 14.37
CA ALA A 32 21.01 -24.18 15.22
C ALA A 32 21.26 -22.67 15.28
N GLY A 33 22.51 -22.22 15.34
CA GLY A 33 22.85 -20.80 15.25
C GLY A 33 22.43 -20.18 13.92
N VAL A 34 22.65 -20.87 12.79
CA VAL A 34 22.20 -20.41 11.46
C VAL A 34 20.67 -20.40 11.34
N VAL A 35 19.96 -21.35 11.94
CA VAL A 35 18.49 -21.39 11.92
C VAL A 35 17.88 -20.35 12.87
N ILE A 36 18.47 -20.14 14.05
CA ILE A 36 17.95 -19.20 15.06
C ILE A 36 18.26 -17.75 14.71
N PHE A 37 19.44 -17.46 14.14
CA PHE A 37 19.83 -16.09 13.80
C PHE A 37 19.73 -15.78 12.30
N GLY A 38 20.05 -16.74 11.43
CA GLY A 38 20.03 -16.54 9.98
C GLY A 38 18.62 -16.57 9.39
N LEU A 39 17.77 -17.53 9.80
CA LEU A 39 16.42 -17.65 9.25
C LEU A 39 15.55 -16.40 9.52
N PRO A 40 15.54 -15.79 10.73
CA PRO A 40 14.76 -14.57 10.95
C PRO A 40 15.25 -13.39 10.11
N ILE A 41 16.57 -13.22 9.92
CA ILE A 41 17.12 -12.14 9.08
C ILE A 41 16.69 -12.32 7.62
N VAL A 42 16.73 -13.54 7.10
CA VAL A 42 16.27 -13.85 5.74
C VAL A 42 14.76 -13.62 5.59
N LEU A 43 13.96 -14.01 6.60
CA LEU A 43 12.51 -13.80 6.59
C LEU A 43 12.16 -12.30 6.67
N ILE A 44 12.87 -11.51 7.48
CA ILE A 44 12.71 -10.04 7.53
C ILE A 44 13.05 -9.43 6.18
N GLY A 45 14.18 -9.82 5.57
CA GLY A 45 14.56 -9.35 4.24
C GLY A 45 13.53 -9.71 3.16
N ALA A 46 13.04 -10.94 3.16
CA ALA A 46 11.99 -11.39 2.24
C ALA A 46 10.67 -10.64 2.47
N SER A 47 10.29 -10.35 3.72
CA SER A 47 9.10 -9.55 4.04
C SER A 47 9.19 -8.15 3.45
N ILE A 48 10.32 -7.46 3.64
CA ILE A 48 10.53 -6.09 3.11
C ILE A 48 10.43 -6.08 1.58
N ILE A 49 11.00 -7.11 0.92
CA ILE A 49 10.94 -7.24 -0.53
C ILE A 49 9.50 -7.48 -0.99
N CYS A 50 8.77 -8.41 -0.35
CA CYS A 50 7.37 -8.67 -0.66
C CYS A 50 6.50 -7.42 -0.50
N ASP A 51 6.65 -6.68 0.59
CA ASP A 51 5.90 -5.45 0.84
C ASP A 51 6.14 -4.41 -0.27
N LYS A 52 7.40 -4.27 -0.73
CA LYS A 52 7.76 -3.38 -1.84
C LYS A 52 7.15 -3.83 -3.16
N PHE A 53 7.11 -5.13 -3.44
CA PHE A 53 6.47 -5.66 -4.65
C PHE A 53 4.95 -5.47 -4.62
N GLU A 54 4.32 -5.62 -3.46
CA GLU A 54 2.88 -5.36 -3.28
C GLU A 54 2.57 -3.88 -3.52
N GLU A 55 3.35 -2.97 -2.93
CA GLU A 55 3.23 -1.52 -3.13
C GLU A 55 3.31 -1.14 -4.63
N ILE A 56 4.30 -1.68 -5.36
CA ILE A 56 4.44 -1.44 -6.81
C ILE A 56 3.25 -1.97 -7.59
N THR A 57 2.75 -3.15 -7.22
CA THR A 57 1.62 -3.80 -7.90
C THR A 57 0.32 -3.01 -7.69
N GLU A 58 0.07 -2.54 -6.47
CA GLU A 58 -1.10 -1.72 -6.17
C GLU A 58 -1.04 -0.37 -6.88
N ARG A 59 0.15 0.23 -6.97
CA ARG A 59 0.35 1.49 -7.71
C ARG A 59 0.06 1.33 -9.20
N LYS A 60 0.55 0.26 -9.83
CA LYS A 60 0.24 -0.04 -11.25
C LYS A 60 -1.26 -0.23 -11.49
N LYS A 61 -1.96 -0.91 -10.57
CA LYS A 61 -3.43 -1.05 -10.65
C LYS A 61 -4.13 0.29 -10.52
N ALA A 62 -3.68 1.17 -9.64
CA ALA A 62 -4.21 2.51 -9.50
C ALA A 62 -4.00 3.35 -10.76
N GLU A 63 -2.81 3.28 -11.37
CA GLU A 63 -2.51 3.93 -12.65
C GLU A 63 -3.41 3.43 -13.78
N GLU A 64 -3.67 2.13 -13.83
CA GLU A 64 -4.57 1.55 -14.83
C GLU A 64 -6.03 1.99 -14.63
N LEU A 65 -6.46 2.18 -13.39
CA LEU A 65 -7.79 2.71 -13.06
C LEU A 65 -7.93 4.18 -13.41
N LEU A 66 -6.85 4.96 -13.33
CA LEU A 66 -6.82 6.39 -13.63
C LEU A 66 -6.10 6.70 -14.94
N LYS A 67 -6.06 5.74 -15.85
CA LYS A 67 -5.47 5.94 -17.18
C LYS A 67 -6.33 6.93 -17.96
N ASN A 68 -5.68 7.88 -18.63
CA ASN A 68 -6.34 8.97 -19.36
C ASN A 68 -7.30 9.77 -18.47
N ILE A 69 -6.81 10.14 -17.30
CA ILE A 69 -7.52 10.93 -16.31
C ILE A 69 -7.84 12.33 -16.84
N GLU A 70 -9.12 12.71 -16.78
CA GLU A 70 -9.63 14.05 -16.98
C GLU A 70 -10.30 14.51 -15.68
N ILE A 71 -9.94 15.72 -15.25
CA ILE A 71 -10.51 16.36 -14.06
C ILE A 71 -11.21 17.63 -14.52
N ASP A 72 -12.53 17.64 -14.41
CA ASP A 72 -13.36 18.83 -14.68
C ASP A 72 -13.82 19.46 -13.37
N ILE A 73 -13.75 20.79 -13.24
CA ILE A 73 -14.06 21.49 -12.00
C ILE A 73 -15.50 21.98 -12.07
N GLU A 74 -16.39 21.36 -11.28
CA GLU A 74 -17.79 21.77 -11.19
C GLU A 74 -17.95 23.06 -10.39
N LYS A 75 -17.20 23.19 -9.29
CA LYS A 75 -17.38 24.31 -8.36
C LYS A 75 -16.15 24.55 -7.52
N ILE A 76 -15.85 25.83 -7.27
CA ILE A 76 -14.84 26.26 -6.32
C ILE A 76 -15.55 26.78 -5.07
N TYR A 77 -15.15 26.28 -3.90
CA TYR A 77 -15.60 26.75 -2.60
C TYR A 77 -14.42 27.32 -1.83
N GLU A 78 -14.43 28.64 -1.62
CA GLU A 78 -13.45 29.37 -0.82
C GLU A 78 -14.08 29.83 0.48
N PRO A 79 -14.07 29.01 1.54
CA PRO A 79 -14.46 29.47 2.86
C PRO A 79 -13.54 30.62 3.33
N GLU A 80 -14.00 31.39 4.33
CA GLU A 80 -13.16 32.39 5.03
C GLU A 80 -11.98 31.75 5.78
N SER A 81 -11.92 30.42 5.84
CA SER A 81 -10.81 29.66 6.42
C SER A 81 -9.59 29.56 5.48
N TRP A 82 -8.55 28.85 5.93
CA TRP A 82 -7.25 28.73 5.26
C TRP A 82 -7.23 27.76 4.06
N TYR A 83 -8.40 27.32 3.57
CA TYR A 83 -8.51 26.29 2.55
C TYR A 83 -9.38 26.74 1.36
N ARG A 84 -9.03 26.26 0.17
CA ARG A 84 -9.84 26.31 -1.06
C ARG A 84 -10.23 24.89 -1.42
N VAL A 85 -11.51 24.64 -1.72
CA VAL A 85 -12.02 23.33 -2.10
C VAL A 85 -12.52 23.35 -3.53
N TYR A 86 -11.92 22.52 -4.37
CA TYR A 86 -12.34 22.28 -5.75
C TYR A 86 -13.21 21.03 -5.78
N HIS A 87 -14.50 21.20 -6.08
CA HIS A 87 -15.39 20.11 -6.42
C HIS A 87 -15.22 19.80 -7.89
N CYS A 88 -14.94 18.55 -8.20
CA CYS A 88 -14.60 18.10 -9.54
C CYS A 88 -15.34 16.82 -9.92
N VAL A 89 -15.43 16.57 -11.23
CA VAL A 89 -15.72 15.25 -11.79
C VAL A 89 -14.41 14.66 -12.27
N LEU A 90 -14.13 13.47 -11.78
CA LEU A 90 -13.00 12.64 -12.16
C LEU A 90 -13.50 11.61 -13.18
N THR A 91 -13.02 11.73 -14.41
CA THR A 91 -13.31 10.78 -15.49
C THR A 91 -12.03 10.11 -15.94
N SER A 92 -12.07 8.79 -16.10
CA SER A 92 -11.02 7.96 -16.70
C SER A 92 -11.68 6.85 -17.51
N GLU A 93 -10.88 6.02 -18.17
CA GLU A 93 -11.40 4.84 -18.89
C GLU A 93 -12.21 3.88 -17.99
N LYS A 94 -11.91 3.82 -16.68
CA LYS A 94 -12.52 2.87 -15.74
C LYS A 94 -13.29 3.52 -14.59
N ILE A 95 -13.19 4.84 -14.42
CA ILE A 95 -13.79 5.56 -13.30
C ILE A 95 -14.52 6.78 -13.84
N ASN A 96 -15.77 6.96 -13.41
CA ASN A 96 -16.47 8.23 -13.51
C ASN A 96 -17.06 8.51 -12.13
N THR A 97 -16.52 9.51 -11.43
CA THR A 97 -16.94 9.80 -10.06
C THR A 97 -16.71 11.27 -9.69
N LYS A 98 -17.44 11.74 -8.68
CA LYS A 98 -17.20 13.07 -8.10
C LYS A 98 -15.97 13.04 -7.19
N CYS A 99 -15.22 14.12 -7.21
CA CYS A 99 -14.06 14.35 -6.36
C CYS A 99 -14.14 15.72 -5.66
N ALA A 100 -13.42 15.84 -4.56
CA ALA A 100 -13.13 17.10 -3.90
C ALA A 100 -11.63 17.18 -3.60
N VAL A 101 -10.97 18.20 -4.14
CA VAL A 101 -9.57 18.50 -3.88
C VAL A 101 -9.51 19.73 -2.98
N THR A 102 -8.96 19.57 -1.79
CA THR A 102 -8.73 20.68 -0.86
C THR A 102 -7.28 21.13 -0.97
N CYS A 103 -7.08 22.41 -1.29
CA CYS A 103 -5.78 23.09 -1.29
C CYS A 103 -5.73 24.12 -0.17
N TYR A 104 -4.53 24.52 0.24
CA TYR A 104 -4.37 25.71 1.08
C TYR A 104 -4.68 26.97 0.28
N LYS A 105 -5.26 27.99 0.91
CA LYS A 105 -5.76 29.19 0.21
C LYS A 105 -4.66 29.99 -0.51
N ASP A 106 -3.46 29.98 0.06
CA ASP A 106 -2.30 30.74 -0.42
C ASP A 106 -1.20 29.83 -1.01
N SER A 107 -1.51 28.58 -1.31
CA SER A 107 -0.53 27.61 -1.82
C SER A 107 -1.18 26.55 -2.72
N ASP A 108 -0.46 26.16 -3.76
CA ASP A 108 -0.81 25.03 -4.62
C ASP A 108 -0.59 23.66 -3.93
N GLU A 109 -0.30 23.67 -2.64
CA GLU A 109 -0.22 22.48 -1.81
C GLU A 109 -1.61 21.87 -1.58
N ILE A 110 -1.76 20.64 -2.08
CA ILE A 110 -2.95 19.83 -1.91
C ILE A 110 -2.94 19.25 -0.51
N HIS A 111 -3.91 19.67 0.30
CA HIS A 111 -4.14 19.14 1.64
C HIS A 111 -4.79 17.76 1.61
N SER A 112 -5.82 17.57 0.77
CA SER A 112 -6.51 16.28 0.68
C SER A 112 -7.27 16.09 -0.62
N VAL A 113 -7.37 14.84 -1.07
CA VAL A 113 -8.24 14.41 -2.17
C VAL A 113 -9.30 13.45 -1.62
N ARG A 114 -10.56 13.71 -1.93
CA ARG A 114 -11.71 12.86 -1.56
C ARG A 114 -12.46 12.43 -2.82
N LEU A 115 -12.73 11.14 -2.94
CA LEU A 115 -13.60 10.57 -3.96
C LEU A 115 -15.03 10.44 -3.41
N SER A 116 -16.02 10.31 -4.31
CA SER A 116 -17.42 10.15 -3.92
C SER A 116 -17.61 8.99 -2.93
N PRO A 117 -18.34 9.20 -1.82
CA PRO A 117 -18.68 8.12 -0.88
C PRO A 117 -19.41 6.96 -1.55
N GLU A 118 -20.21 7.23 -2.58
CA GLU A 118 -20.96 6.22 -3.33
C GLU A 118 -20.02 5.29 -4.09
N TRP A 119 -19.02 5.87 -4.78
CA TRP A 119 -18.02 5.09 -5.50
C TRP A 119 -17.13 4.28 -4.55
N ILE A 120 -16.75 4.86 -3.41
CA ILE A 120 -15.98 4.15 -2.37
C ILE A 120 -16.76 2.95 -1.83
N LYS A 121 -18.08 3.09 -1.60
CA LYS A 121 -18.93 1.99 -1.14
C LYS A 121 -19.04 0.89 -2.19
N ALA A 122 -19.23 1.24 -3.47
CA ALA A 122 -19.31 0.28 -4.56
C ALA A 122 -17.97 -0.43 -4.82
N ASN A 123 -16.84 0.25 -4.62
CA ASN A 123 -15.49 -0.24 -4.92
C ASN A 123 -14.65 -0.43 -3.65
N LYS A 124 -15.26 -0.88 -2.56
CA LYS A 124 -14.63 -0.96 -1.23
C LYS A 124 -13.30 -1.73 -1.24
N SER A 125 -13.27 -2.89 -1.89
CA SER A 125 -12.07 -3.73 -1.97
C SER A 125 -10.92 -3.03 -2.72
N THR A 126 -11.22 -2.37 -3.84
CA THR A 126 -10.26 -1.60 -4.62
C THR A 126 -9.76 -0.38 -3.85
N TYR A 127 -10.65 0.36 -3.19
CA TYR A 127 -10.28 1.54 -2.42
C TYR A 127 -9.48 1.20 -1.16
N GLN A 128 -9.75 0.08 -0.49
CA GLN A 128 -8.97 -0.36 0.67
C GLN A 128 -7.51 -0.68 0.32
N LYS A 129 -7.30 -1.21 -0.90
CA LYS A 129 -5.97 -1.57 -1.41
C LYS A 129 -5.29 -0.35 -2.06
N CYS A 130 -5.89 0.13 -3.15
CA CYS A 130 -5.30 1.16 -4.00
C CYS A 130 -5.68 2.61 -3.63
N GLY A 131 -6.48 2.84 -2.58
CA GLY A 131 -7.06 4.17 -2.30
C GLY A 131 -6.03 5.26 -2.02
N TRP A 132 -4.89 4.91 -1.44
CA TRP A 132 -3.78 5.85 -1.21
C TRP A 132 -3.13 6.27 -2.54
N ALA A 133 -2.80 5.30 -3.39
CA ALA A 133 -2.18 5.54 -4.69
C ALA A 133 -3.11 6.31 -5.64
N LEU A 134 -4.42 6.02 -5.62
CA LEU A 134 -5.42 6.77 -6.38
C LEU A 134 -5.42 8.25 -6.00
N LYS A 135 -5.36 8.58 -4.70
CA LYS A 135 -5.33 9.97 -4.25
C LYS A 135 -4.06 10.68 -4.66
N GLU A 136 -2.90 10.02 -4.59
CA GLU A 136 -1.62 10.58 -5.07
C GLU A 136 -1.66 10.90 -6.55
N ILE A 137 -2.19 10.00 -7.39
CA ILE A 137 -2.28 10.20 -8.84
C ILE A 137 -3.22 11.37 -9.15
N VAL A 138 -4.38 11.47 -8.50
CA VAL A 138 -5.31 12.60 -8.68
C VAL A 138 -4.66 13.91 -8.24
N ALA A 139 -3.98 13.93 -7.09
CA ALA A 139 -3.29 15.12 -6.59
C ALA A 139 -2.20 15.58 -7.57
N LYS A 140 -1.39 14.65 -8.08
CA LYS A 140 -0.35 14.93 -9.07
C LYS A 140 -0.94 15.50 -10.36
N THR A 141 -1.99 14.87 -10.89
CA THR A 141 -2.68 15.30 -12.12
C THR A 141 -3.28 16.69 -11.95
N PHE A 142 -3.91 16.96 -10.80
CA PHE A 142 -4.47 18.27 -10.50
C PHE A 142 -3.39 19.37 -10.50
N LYS A 143 -2.24 19.09 -9.88
CA LYS A 143 -1.10 20.02 -9.84
C LYS A 143 -0.48 20.27 -11.22
N GLU A 144 -0.36 19.23 -12.04
CA GLU A 144 0.20 19.33 -13.40
C GLU A 144 -0.68 20.16 -14.34
N ASN A 145 -2.00 20.08 -14.17
CA ASN A 145 -2.96 20.86 -14.95
C ASN A 145 -3.10 22.33 -14.50
N LYS A 146 -2.42 22.74 -13.42
CA LYS A 146 -2.37 24.13 -12.91
C LYS A 146 -3.74 24.81 -12.76
N PHE A 147 -4.64 24.12 -12.06
CA PHE A 147 -5.96 24.67 -11.67
C PHE A 147 -5.90 25.62 -10.47
#